data_AF-A0A950FMD2-F1
#
_entry.id   AF-A0A950FMD2-F1
#
_cell.length_a   1.000
_cell.length_b   1.000
_cell.length_c   1.000
_cell.angle_alpha   90.00
_cell.angle_beta   90.00
_cell.angle_gamma   90.00
#
_symmetry.space_group_name_H-M   'P 1'
#
loop_
_entity.id
_entity.type
_entity.pdbx_description
1 polymer ?
#
loop_
_entity_poly.entity_id
_entity_poly.type
_entity_poly.pdbx_seq_one_letter_code
_entity_poly.pdbx_strand_id
1 'polypeptide(L)'
;MTAAPLLSLLLAAASPLAPATPAAASLPNAPSSPGAALYATYCASCHGAQGWGTADGPDLRGVGLADVDFYLTTGRMPAAVPWLQIAHRDERSGQALSLEQIRALEDYLAPTVAGGPPIPMVIANGNLEHGHALYALNCEHCHAADGQGGAIGRLEWAPSLERATINEIADAIRAGPGEMPRFADSQLSADDLNDVASYVFRLPLDSQAPHVPPFRSSGPVPEGAVGYLAVIALVAFVFTFWRIDTPRPEREEAVRRDEGERST
;
A
#
# COMPACT_ATOMS: atom_id res chain seq x y z
N MET A 1 55.97 7.87 -95.88
CA MET A 1 54.50 7.78 -95.96
C MET A 1 54.17 6.34 -95.60
N THR A 2 53.59 5.96 -94.46
CA THR A 2 52.61 6.57 -93.57
C THR A 2 52.79 5.98 -92.15
N ALA A 3 52.56 6.80 -91.12
CA ALA A 3 52.56 6.39 -89.72
C ALA A 3 51.18 5.88 -89.29
N ALA A 4 51.13 4.83 -88.45
CA ALA A 4 49.91 4.34 -87.81
C ALA A 4 50.13 4.28 -86.28
N PRO A 5 49.20 4.76 -85.44
CA PRO A 5 49.42 4.86 -84.00
C PRO A 5 48.96 3.60 -83.25
N LEU A 6 49.68 3.30 -82.17
CA LEU A 6 49.34 2.31 -81.15
C LEU A 6 48.19 2.84 -80.28
N LEU A 7 47.05 2.14 -80.30
CA LEU A 7 45.91 2.42 -79.43
C LEU A 7 45.94 1.46 -78.23
N SER A 8 46.45 1.93 -77.09
CA SER A 8 46.40 1.21 -75.81
C SER A 8 45.00 1.35 -75.19
N LEU A 9 44.29 0.24 -75.07
CA LEU A 9 42.97 0.13 -74.44
C LEU A 9 43.16 0.03 -72.91
N LEU A 10 42.88 1.10 -72.17
CA LEU A 10 42.81 1.09 -70.70
C LEU A 10 41.43 0.57 -70.27
N LEU A 11 41.40 -0.63 -69.70
CA LEU A 11 40.22 -1.22 -69.08
C LEU A 11 40.13 -0.72 -67.63
N ALA A 12 39.29 0.27 -67.35
CA ALA A 12 39.01 0.72 -65.99
C ALA A 12 38.02 -0.25 -65.32
N ALA A 13 38.50 -1.02 -64.34
CA ALA A 13 37.65 -1.83 -63.48
C ALA A 13 36.90 -0.93 -62.49
N ALA A 14 35.61 -0.69 -62.74
CA ALA A 14 34.73 -0.05 -61.78
C ALA A 14 34.29 -1.08 -60.74
N SER A 15 34.75 -0.93 -59.48
CA SER A 15 34.20 -1.67 -58.35
C SER A 15 32.81 -1.13 -58.01
N PRO A 16 31.79 -1.97 -57.79
CA PRO A 16 30.50 -1.49 -57.31
C PRO A 16 30.65 -1.03 -55.85
N LEU A 17 30.40 0.26 -55.59
CA LEU A 17 30.22 0.76 -54.23
C LEU A 17 28.99 0.07 -53.63
N ALA A 18 29.21 -0.77 -52.61
CA ALA A 18 28.14 -1.21 -51.74
C ALA A 18 27.53 0.03 -51.03
N PRO A 19 26.19 0.16 -50.95
CA PRO A 19 25.60 1.24 -50.18
C PRO A 19 25.97 1.04 -48.70
N ALA A 20 26.69 2.01 -48.14
CA ALA A 20 26.92 2.06 -46.71
C ALA A 20 25.56 2.20 -46.01
N THR A 21 25.19 1.22 -45.20
CA THR A 21 24.10 1.38 -44.22
C THR A 21 24.48 2.54 -43.31
N PRO A 22 23.65 3.59 -43.18
CA PRO A 22 23.94 4.65 -42.24
C PRO A 22 23.96 4.04 -40.83
N ALA A 23 25.09 4.16 -40.15
CA ALA A 23 25.14 3.94 -38.71
C ALA A 23 24.10 4.86 -38.08
N ALA A 24 23.19 4.30 -37.28
CA ALA A 24 22.19 5.08 -36.57
C ALA A 24 22.90 6.17 -35.75
N ALA A 25 22.72 7.42 -36.15
CA ALA A 25 23.22 8.56 -35.39
C ALA A 25 22.52 8.58 -34.03
N SER A 26 23.28 8.42 -32.96
CA SER A 26 22.79 8.62 -31.60
C SER A 26 22.27 10.05 -31.49
N LEU A 27 20.97 10.22 -31.21
CA LEU A 27 20.40 11.52 -30.90
C LEU A 27 21.10 12.06 -29.64
N PRO A 28 21.56 13.32 -29.60
CA PRO A 28 22.30 13.89 -28.48
C PRO A 28 21.53 13.96 -27.15
N ASN A 29 20.25 13.55 -27.14
CA ASN A 29 19.37 13.48 -25.98
C ASN A 29 18.63 12.14 -25.87
N ALA A 30 19.10 11.07 -26.53
CA ALA A 30 18.51 9.75 -26.27
C ALA A 30 18.77 9.38 -24.80
N PRO A 31 17.73 9.00 -24.02
CA PRO A 31 17.91 8.60 -22.64
C PRO A 31 18.95 7.48 -22.56
N SER A 32 19.93 7.63 -21.67
CA SER A 32 21.12 6.78 -21.56
C SER A 32 20.84 5.36 -21.08
N SER A 33 19.62 5.08 -20.63
CA SER A 33 19.13 3.76 -20.22
C SER A 33 17.59 3.69 -20.35
N PRO A 34 16.99 2.48 -20.36
CA PRO A 34 15.54 2.33 -20.25
C PRO A 34 14.95 3.07 -19.05
N GLY A 35 15.62 3.02 -17.89
CA GLY A 35 15.24 3.76 -16.69
C GLY A 35 15.25 5.27 -16.86
N ALA A 36 16.28 5.81 -17.52
CA ALA A 36 16.34 7.25 -17.82
C ALA A 36 15.18 7.69 -18.73
N ALA A 37 14.77 6.84 -19.67
CA ALA A 37 13.64 7.12 -20.57
C ALA A 37 12.32 7.16 -19.79
N LEU A 38 12.11 6.19 -18.91
CA LEU A 38 10.93 6.11 -18.04
C LEU A 38 10.89 7.31 -17.10
N TYR A 39 12.01 7.67 -16.47
CA TYR A 39 12.08 8.80 -15.56
C TYR A 39 11.76 10.14 -16.27
N ALA A 40 12.33 10.36 -17.45
CA ALA A 40 12.06 11.53 -18.26
C ALA A 40 10.58 11.62 -18.68
N THR A 41 9.94 10.47 -18.92
CA THR A 41 8.54 10.38 -19.36
C THR A 41 7.56 10.61 -18.21
N TYR A 42 7.83 10.02 -17.04
CA TYR A 42 6.84 9.86 -15.97
C TYR A 42 7.14 10.65 -14.69
N CYS A 43 8.39 11.01 -14.43
CA CYS A 43 8.81 11.51 -13.11
C CYS A 43 9.40 12.91 -13.15
N ALA A 44 10.19 13.23 -14.19
CA ALA A 44 11.02 14.43 -14.25
C ALA A 44 10.22 15.76 -14.23
N SER A 45 8.96 15.75 -14.66
CA SER A 45 8.10 16.95 -14.60
C SER A 45 7.81 17.39 -13.18
N CYS A 46 7.67 16.46 -12.23
CA CYS A 46 7.36 16.75 -10.83
C CYS A 46 8.64 16.72 -9.96
N HIS A 47 9.51 15.73 -10.16
CA HIS A 47 10.72 15.55 -9.35
C HIS A 47 11.97 16.25 -9.92
N GLY A 48 11.83 16.94 -11.06
CA GLY A 48 12.94 17.61 -11.74
C GLY A 48 13.82 16.65 -12.53
N ALA A 49 14.55 17.16 -13.52
CA ALA A 49 15.39 16.32 -14.39
C ALA A 49 16.52 15.59 -13.64
N GLN A 50 16.95 16.10 -12.48
CA GLN A 50 17.98 15.49 -11.62
C GLN A 50 17.41 14.81 -10.37
N GLY A 51 16.08 14.80 -10.18
CA GLY A 51 15.46 14.26 -8.96
C GLY A 51 15.53 15.16 -7.74
N TRP A 52 15.78 16.47 -7.91
CA TRP A 52 15.93 17.43 -6.80
C TRP A 52 14.61 18.02 -6.30
N GLY A 53 13.50 17.56 -6.86
CA GLY A 53 12.17 18.09 -6.58
C GLY A 53 11.89 19.39 -7.32
N THR A 54 10.61 19.74 -7.35
CA THR A 54 10.10 21.02 -7.83
C THR A 54 8.95 21.49 -6.92
N ALA A 55 8.22 22.53 -7.34
CA ALA A 55 6.99 22.93 -6.68
C ALA A 55 5.82 21.96 -6.92
N ASP A 56 6.02 20.89 -7.69
CA ASP A 56 5.03 19.84 -8.00
C ASP A 56 5.41 18.44 -7.48
N GLY A 57 6.63 18.27 -6.94
CA GLY A 57 7.07 16.99 -6.39
C GLY A 57 8.29 17.11 -5.48
N PRO A 58 8.43 16.24 -4.47
CA PRO A 58 9.51 16.33 -3.50
C PRO A 58 10.88 15.96 -4.10
N ASP A 59 11.93 16.31 -3.37
CA ASP A 59 13.31 15.87 -3.61
C ASP A 59 13.42 14.35 -3.39
N LEU A 60 14.04 13.66 -4.35
CA LEU A 60 14.27 12.21 -4.31
C LEU A 60 15.63 11.86 -3.70
N ARG A 61 16.48 12.84 -3.39
CA ARG A 61 17.81 12.54 -2.87
C ARG A 61 17.74 11.91 -1.48
N GLY A 62 18.39 10.76 -1.33
CA GLY A 62 18.47 10.05 -0.06
C GLY A 62 17.17 9.43 0.44
N VAL A 63 16.10 9.40 -0.36
CA VAL A 63 14.83 8.78 0.07
C VAL A 63 14.95 7.26 0.23
N GLY A 64 15.86 6.61 -0.50
CA GLY A 64 16.07 5.16 -0.47
C GLY A 64 15.38 4.41 -1.59
N LEU A 65 15.85 3.19 -1.85
CA LEU A 65 15.25 2.32 -2.88
C LEU A 65 13.96 1.65 -2.38
N ALA A 66 13.79 1.42 -1.07
CA ALA A 66 12.53 0.89 -0.52
C ALA A 66 11.36 1.84 -0.80
N ASP A 67 11.57 3.15 -0.70
CA ASP A 67 10.56 4.15 -1.08
C ASP A 67 10.21 4.06 -2.56
N VAL A 68 11.23 3.99 -3.43
CA VAL A 68 11.02 3.88 -4.89
C VAL A 68 10.22 2.62 -5.23
N ASP A 69 10.64 1.45 -4.72
CA ASP A 69 9.97 0.18 -4.96
C ASP A 69 8.53 0.21 -4.44
N PHE A 70 8.30 0.67 -3.20
CA PHE A 70 6.97 0.78 -2.61
C PHE A 70 6.02 1.62 -3.48
N TYR A 71 6.43 2.84 -3.85
CA TYR A 71 5.56 3.75 -4.58
C TYR A 71 5.29 3.26 -6.01
N LEU A 72 6.24 2.59 -6.64
CA LEU A 72 6.09 2.06 -8.00
C LEU A 72 5.29 0.75 -8.04
N THR A 73 5.58 -0.22 -7.16
CA THR A 73 4.90 -1.52 -7.13
C THR A 73 3.45 -1.41 -6.70
N THR A 74 3.17 -0.51 -5.75
CA THR A 74 1.80 -0.24 -5.32
C THR A 74 1.03 0.63 -6.30
N GLY A 75 1.68 1.19 -7.32
CA GLY A 75 1.05 2.03 -8.33
C GLY A 75 0.61 3.41 -7.80
N ARG A 76 1.23 3.88 -6.72
CA ARG A 76 1.06 5.26 -6.21
C ARG A 76 1.87 6.24 -7.05
N MET A 77 2.94 5.77 -7.67
CA MET A 77 3.71 6.46 -8.70
C MET A 77 3.81 5.60 -9.96
N PRO A 78 3.82 6.21 -11.16
CA PRO A 78 3.68 7.65 -11.43
C PRO A 78 2.24 8.15 -11.23
N ALA A 79 2.08 9.20 -10.41
CA ALA A 79 0.77 9.79 -10.11
C ALA A 79 0.23 10.60 -11.31
N ALA A 80 -1.08 10.55 -11.53
CA ALA A 80 -1.73 11.28 -12.63
C ALA A 80 -1.73 12.80 -12.42
N VAL A 81 -1.75 13.25 -11.15
CA VAL A 81 -1.67 14.67 -10.78
C VAL A 81 -0.68 14.85 -9.63
N PRO A 82 0.01 16.01 -9.56
CA PRO A 82 0.84 16.37 -8.42
C PRO A 82 0.07 16.28 -7.10
N TRP A 83 0.76 15.95 -6.01
CA TRP A 83 0.26 15.98 -4.63
C TRP A 83 -0.87 15.01 -4.27
N LEU A 84 -1.47 14.32 -5.24
CA LEU A 84 -2.45 13.28 -4.96
C LEU A 84 -1.73 11.99 -4.62
N GLN A 85 -1.50 11.79 -3.33
CA GLN A 85 -0.83 10.59 -2.83
C GLN A 85 -1.64 9.32 -3.09
N ILE A 86 -2.98 9.38 -2.96
CA ILE A 86 -3.90 8.25 -3.13
C ILE A 86 -5.30 8.83 -3.40
N ALA A 87 -5.93 8.53 -4.55
CA ALA A 87 -7.27 9.04 -4.87
C ALA A 87 -8.38 8.41 -4.02
N HIS A 88 -8.23 7.14 -3.63
CA HIS A 88 -9.18 6.43 -2.78
C HIS A 88 -8.50 5.33 -1.97
N ARG A 89 -9.10 5.06 -0.79
CA ARG A 89 -8.76 4.07 0.24
C ARG A 89 -8.17 2.74 -0.26
N ASP A 90 -8.53 2.31 -1.47
CA ASP A 90 -8.17 1.00 -2.05
C ASP A 90 -7.71 1.08 -3.53
N GLU A 91 -7.52 2.27 -4.10
CA GLU A 91 -7.28 2.43 -5.54
C GLU A 91 -5.85 2.88 -5.87
N ARG A 92 -5.22 2.09 -6.74
CA ARG A 92 -3.98 2.47 -7.44
C ARG A 92 -4.32 3.63 -8.38
N SER A 93 -3.86 4.84 -8.06
CA SER A 93 -4.16 6.05 -8.82
C SER A 93 -3.15 6.35 -9.93
N GLY A 94 -2.04 5.63 -10.00
CA GLY A 94 -0.97 5.82 -10.97
C GLY A 94 -0.97 4.83 -12.12
N GLN A 95 -0.19 5.15 -13.15
CA GLN A 95 0.04 4.23 -14.27
C GLN A 95 0.76 2.98 -13.77
N ALA A 96 0.19 1.80 -14.01
CA ALA A 96 0.86 0.54 -13.67
C ALA A 96 2.07 0.33 -14.57
N LEU A 97 3.26 0.26 -13.97
CA LEU A 97 4.50 -0.12 -14.63
C LEU A 97 4.73 -1.63 -14.50
N SER A 98 5.36 -2.24 -15.51
CA SER A 98 5.80 -3.63 -15.40
C SER A 98 6.97 -3.77 -14.42
N LEU A 99 7.17 -4.95 -13.83
CA LEU A 99 8.32 -5.19 -12.95
C LEU A 99 9.67 -4.89 -13.62
N GLU A 100 9.77 -5.10 -14.93
CA GLU A 100 10.98 -4.75 -15.69
C GLU A 100 11.18 -3.23 -15.78
N GLN A 101 10.11 -2.47 -15.97
CA GLN A 101 10.16 -1.00 -15.97
C GLN A 101 10.49 -0.46 -14.57
N ILE A 102 9.92 -1.05 -13.52
CA ILE A 102 10.20 -0.69 -12.13
C ILE A 102 11.70 -0.90 -11.82
N ARG A 103 12.23 -2.08 -12.12
CA ARG A 103 13.67 -2.37 -11.94
C ARG A 103 14.57 -1.43 -12.73
N ALA A 104 14.20 -1.11 -13.97
CA ALA A 104 14.96 -0.16 -14.77
C ALA A 104 14.96 1.24 -14.14
N LEU A 105 13.84 1.69 -13.54
CA LEU A 105 13.75 2.94 -12.80
C LEU A 105 14.58 2.90 -11.51
N GLU A 106 14.52 1.81 -10.75
CA GLU A 106 15.33 1.61 -9.54
C GLU A 106 16.82 1.68 -9.84
N ASP A 107 17.29 0.96 -10.86
CA ASP A 107 18.68 0.98 -11.31
C ASP A 107 19.13 2.40 -11.71
N TYR A 108 18.26 3.15 -12.38
CA TYR A 108 18.53 4.52 -12.78
C TYR A 108 18.55 5.49 -11.59
N LEU A 109 17.64 5.30 -10.63
CA LEU A 109 17.48 6.17 -9.46
C LEU A 109 18.43 5.83 -8.31
N ALA A 110 19.00 4.62 -8.26
CA ALA A 110 19.91 4.16 -7.23
C ALA A 110 20.97 5.20 -6.79
N PRO A 111 21.72 5.88 -7.69
CA PRO A 111 22.67 6.91 -7.27
C PRO A 111 22.01 8.16 -6.69
N THR A 112 20.82 8.54 -7.16
CA THR A 112 20.07 9.71 -6.67
C THR A 112 19.51 9.45 -5.28
N VAL A 113 18.92 8.28 -5.07
CA VAL A 113 18.22 7.93 -3.81
C VAL A 113 19.16 7.31 -2.75
N ALA A 114 20.44 7.18 -3.06
CA ALA A 114 21.45 6.60 -2.18
C ALA A 114 21.49 7.30 -0.81
N GLY A 115 21.69 6.51 0.26
CA GLY A 115 21.72 6.99 1.64
C GLY A 115 20.41 6.76 2.41
N GLY A 116 19.32 6.44 1.72
CA GLY A 116 18.08 5.93 2.33
C GLY A 116 18.04 4.40 2.44
N PRO A 117 16.93 3.83 2.95
CA PRO A 117 16.79 2.39 3.12
C PRO A 117 16.88 1.62 1.79
N PRO A 118 17.65 0.51 1.73
CA PRO A 118 17.62 -0.39 0.58
C PRO A 118 16.30 -1.16 0.54
N ILE A 119 15.97 -1.76 -0.60
CA ILE A 119 14.84 -2.69 -0.70
C ILE A 119 15.11 -3.86 0.27
N PRO A 120 14.26 -4.06 1.30
CA PRO A 120 14.41 -5.16 2.25
C PRO A 120 14.22 -6.52 1.58
N MET A 121 15.02 -7.49 2.00
CA MET A 121 14.88 -8.88 1.57
C MET A 121 14.08 -9.64 2.62
N VAL A 122 12.81 -9.94 2.31
CA VAL A 122 11.91 -10.72 3.17
C VAL A 122 11.46 -11.99 2.48
N ILE A 123 11.27 -13.04 3.26
CA ILE A 123 10.75 -14.34 2.82
C ILE A 123 9.67 -14.74 3.84
N ALA A 124 8.48 -15.15 3.37
CA ALA A 124 7.27 -15.32 4.20
C ALA A 124 7.31 -16.53 5.17
N ASN A 125 8.40 -16.68 5.91
CA ASN A 125 8.76 -17.77 6.80
C ASN A 125 9.18 -17.27 8.21
N GLY A 126 8.92 -16.00 8.54
CA GLY A 126 9.23 -15.43 9.84
C GLY A 126 8.42 -16.06 10.99
N ASN A 127 8.85 -15.77 12.21
CA ASN A 127 8.17 -16.16 13.44
C ASN A 127 6.88 -15.34 13.63
N LEU A 128 5.72 -15.98 13.45
CA LEU A 128 4.42 -15.30 13.54
C LEU A 128 4.07 -14.82 14.96
N GLU A 129 4.54 -15.53 16.00
CA GLU A 129 4.27 -15.13 17.40
C GLU A 129 5.00 -13.82 17.73
N HIS A 130 6.28 -13.75 17.32
CA HIS A 130 7.07 -12.53 17.46
C HIS A 130 6.53 -11.41 16.54
N GLY A 131 6.20 -11.74 15.29
CA GLY A 131 5.60 -10.80 14.34
C GLY A 131 4.28 -10.20 14.84
N HIS A 132 3.42 -11.00 15.47
CA HIS A 132 2.21 -10.52 16.13
C HIS A 132 2.51 -9.55 17.26
N ALA A 133 3.48 -9.86 18.13
CA ALA A 133 3.86 -8.96 19.22
C ALA A 133 4.38 -7.61 18.68
N LEU A 134 5.20 -7.63 17.63
CA LEU A 134 5.67 -6.42 16.95
C LEU A 134 4.51 -5.64 16.32
N TYR A 135 3.59 -6.32 15.66
CA TYR A 135 2.40 -5.71 15.04
C TYR A 135 1.50 -5.02 16.07
N ALA A 136 1.18 -5.72 17.15
CA ALA A 136 0.33 -5.20 18.22
C ALA A 136 0.92 -3.94 18.87
N LEU A 137 2.25 -3.89 19.01
CA LEU A 137 2.95 -2.76 19.61
C LEU A 137 3.10 -1.55 18.69
N ASN A 138 3.23 -1.77 17.37
CA ASN A 138 3.67 -0.72 16.44
C ASN A 138 2.67 -0.37 15.32
N CYS A 139 1.76 -1.27 14.98
CA CYS A 139 0.98 -1.20 13.75
C CYS A 139 -0.54 -1.24 14.00
N GLU A 140 -0.98 -2.06 14.95
CA GLU A 140 -2.40 -2.33 15.25
C GLU A 140 -3.19 -1.04 15.56
N HIS A 141 -2.56 -0.06 16.20
CA HIS A 141 -3.23 1.20 16.54
C HIS A 141 -3.79 1.94 15.31
N CYS A 142 -3.14 1.81 14.15
CA CYS A 142 -3.57 2.43 12.91
C CYS A 142 -4.24 1.42 11.99
N HIS A 143 -3.69 0.21 11.88
CA HIS A 143 -4.14 -0.80 10.92
C HIS A 143 -5.22 -1.76 11.46
N ALA A 144 -5.66 -1.59 12.70
CA ALA A 144 -6.57 -2.48 13.44
C ALA A 144 -6.01 -3.89 13.66
N ALA A 145 -6.56 -4.64 14.62
CA ALA A 145 -6.05 -5.97 14.97
C ALA A 145 -6.14 -6.97 13.81
N ASP A 146 -7.14 -6.79 12.95
CA ASP A 146 -7.39 -7.63 11.77
C ASP A 146 -6.80 -7.05 10.47
N GLY A 147 -6.03 -5.96 10.55
CA GLY A 147 -5.37 -5.35 9.39
C GLY A 147 -6.29 -4.57 8.47
N GLN A 148 -7.55 -4.30 8.86
CA GLN A 148 -8.52 -3.62 8.00
C GLN A 148 -8.27 -2.12 7.84
N GLY A 149 -7.37 -1.55 8.63
CA GLY A 149 -7.16 -0.11 8.64
C GLY A 149 -8.18 0.64 9.49
N GLY A 150 -8.02 1.96 9.53
CA GLY A 150 -8.82 2.79 10.43
C GLY A 150 -8.64 4.28 10.18
N ALA A 151 -9.56 5.07 10.72
CA ALA A 151 -9.40 6.53 10.73
C ALA A 151 -8.32 6.90 11.75
N ILE A 152 -7.29 7.60 11.29
CA ILE A 152 -6.17 8.05 12.15
C ILE A 152 -6.28 9.54 12.53
N GLY A 153 -7.39 10.19 12.16
CA GLY A 153 -7.70 11.59 12.45
C GLY A 153 -7.44 12.52 11.27
N ARG A 154 -7.86 13.79 11.37
CA ARG A 154 -7.67 14.82 10.32
C ARG A 154 -8.14 14.44 8.90
N LEU A 155 -9.20 13.62 8.81
CA LEU A 155 -9.72 13.05 7.55
C LEU A 155 -8.74 12.08 6.85
N GLU A 156 -7.70 11.63 7.54
CA GLU A 156 -6.71 10.66 7.06
C GLU A 156 -7.08 9.23 7.47
N TRP A 157 -6.64 8.25 6.69
CA TRP A 157 -7.04 6.86 6.84
C TRP A 157 -5.88 5.89 6.59
N ALA A 158 -5.63 4.97 7.53
CA ALA A 158 -4.70 3.87 7.34
C ALA A 158 -5.35 2.78 6.45
N PRO A 159 -4.74 2.38 5.32
CA PRO A 159 -5.36 1.43 4.39
C PRO A 159 -5.45 0.00 4.97
N SER A 160 -6.34 -0.80 4.37
CA SER A 160 -6.39 -2.25 4.63
C SER A 160 -5.14 -2.95 4.09
N LEU A 161 -4.66 -3.92 4.84
CA LEU A 161 -3.48 -4.73 4.53
C LEU A 161 -3.83 -6.04 3.82
N GLU A 162 -5.13 -6.31 3.57
CA GLU A 162 -5.62 -7.60 3.05
C GLU A 162 -5.00 -8.04 1.72
N ARG A 163 -4.64 -7.08 0.87
CA ARG A 163 -4.14 -7.34 -0.49
C ARG A 163 -2.67 -7.01 -0.66
N ALA A 164 -1.98 -6.64 0.42
CA ALA A 164 -0.58 -6.28 0.37
C ALA A 164 0.29 -7.53 0.22
N THR A 165 1.22 -7.50 -0.72
CA THR A 165 2.26 -8.53 -0.84
C THR A 165 3.27 -8.37 0.28
N ILE A 166 4.01 -9.44 0.59
CA ILE A 166 5.03 -9.40 1.65
C ILE A 166 6.11 -8.33 1.40
N ASN A 167 6.49 -8.12 0.13
CA ASN A 167 7.46 -7.08 -0.22
C ASN A 167 6.85 -5.69 0.00
N GLU A 168 5.64 -5.43 -0.51
CA GLU A 168 4.96 -4.14 -0.28
C GLU A 168 4.80 -3.83 1.21
N ILE A 169 4.56 -4.83 2.07
CA ILE A 169 4.53 -4.67 3.53
C ILE A 169 5.90 -4.26 4.07
N ALA A 170 6.96 -4.96 3.70
CA ALA A 170 8.31 -4.67 4.16
C ALA A 170 8.81 -3.29 3.68
N ASP A 171 8.53 -2.96 2.42
CA ASP A 171 8.88 -1.66 1.85
C ASP A 171 8.10 -0.54 2.54
N ALA A 172 6.80 -0.73 2.82
CA ALA A 172 6.00 0.24 3.55
C ALA A 172 6.57 0.54 4.95
N ILE A 173 7.03 -0.50 5.67
CA ILE A 173 7.62 -0.35 7.00
C ILE A 173 8.92 0.47 6.95
N ARG A 174 9.73 0.31 5.90
CA ARG A 174 10.97 1.08 5.71
C ARG A 174 10.71 2.49 5.16
N ALA A 175 9.76 2.61 4.24
CA ALA A 175 9.42 3.84 3.53
C ALA A 175 8.56 4.79 4.38
N GLY A 176 7.70 4.28 5.25
CA GLY A 176 6.78 5.11 6.05
C GLY A 176 5.91 6.04 5.19
N PRO A 177 5.03 5.49 4.34
CA PRO A 177 4.21 6.29 3.42
C PRO A 177 3.14 7.11 4.16
N GLY A 178 2.97 8.37 3.75
CA GLY A 178 1.99 9.28 4.34
C GLY A 178 2.32 9.61 5.79
N GLU A 179 1.38 9.34 6.69
CA GLU A 179 1.56 9.53 8.15
C GLU A 179 2.13 8.27 8.84
N MET A 180 2.38 7.19 8.09
CA MET A 180 3.00 5.98 8.66
C MET A 180 4.45 6.28 9.06
N PRO A 181 4.86 6.03 10.31
CA PRO A 181 6.24 6.26 10.72
C PRO A 181 7.20 5.32 9.98
N ARG A 182 8.40 5.81 9.72
CA ARG A 182 9.51 4.98 9.21
C ARG A 182 10.11 4.15 10.34
N PHE A 183 10.34 2.87 10.08
CA PHE A 183 11.05 1.98 11.00
C PHE A 183 12.41 1.63 10.41
N ALA A 184 13.48 2.23 10.94
CA ALA A 184 14.84 1.92 10.52
C ALA A 184 15.31 0.56 11.07
N ASP A 185 16.44 0.06 10.55
CA ASP A 185 17.05 -1.20 11.02
C ASP A 185 17.33 -1.21 12.54
N SER A 186 17.52 -0.04 13.14
CA SER A 186 17.71 0.12 14.59
C SER A 186 16.42 -0.03 15.42
N GLN A 187 15.25 0.08 14.79
CA GLN A 187 13.94 -0.06 15.44
C GLN A 187 13.33 -1.43 15.16
N LEU A 188 13.45 -1.89 13.91
CA LEU A 188 13.07 -3.23 13.48
C LEU A 188 14.23 -3.80 12.67
N SER A 189 14.92 -4.81 13.20
CA SER A 189 15.99 -5.50 12.50
C SER A 189 15.46 -6.22 11.25
N ALA A 190 16.34 -6.77 10.42
CA ALA A 190 15.92 -7.55 9.25
C ALA A 190 15.08 -8.77 9.63
N ASP A 191 15.41 -9.44 10.75
CA ASP A 191 14.66 -10.58 11.26
C ASP A 191 13.29 -10.13 11.82
N ASP A 192 13.25 -9.03 12.58
CA ASP A 192 11.99 -8.45 13.09
C ASP A 192 11.06 -8.04 11.95
N LEU A 193 11.64 -7.44 10.91
CA LEU A 193 10.92 -7.05 9.70
C LEU A 193 10.33 -8.27 9.00
N ASN A 194 11.11 -9.35 8.88
CA ASN A 194 10.65 -10.60 8.27
C ASN A 194 9.52 -11.26 9.09
N ASP A 195 9.63 -11.21 10.42
CA ASP A 195 8.63 -11.73 11.35
C ASP A 195 7.31 -10.96 11.24
N VAL A 196 7.34 -9.62 11.36
CA VAL A 196 6.14 -8.79 11.28
C VAL A 196 5.52 -8.83 9.88
N ALA A 197 6.32 -8.80 8.81
CA ALA A 197 5.82 -8.89 7.44
C ALA A 197 5.19 -10.26 7.16
N SER A 198 5.77 -11.35 7.68
CA SER A 198 5.20 -12.70 7.58
C SER A 198 3.88 -12.83 8.33
N TYR A 199 3.76 -12.20 9.50
CA TYR A 199 2.52 -12.14 10.28
C TYR A 199 1.43 -11.38 9.51
N VAL A 200 1.72 -10.14 9.10
CA VAL A 200 0.75 -9.30 8.37
C VAL A 200 0.31 -9.95 7.07
N PHE A 201 1.22 -10.58 6.33
CA PHE A 201 0.89 -11.28 5.09
C PHE A 201 -0.07 -12.46 5.30
N ARG A 202 -0.11 -13.06 6.50
CA ARG A 202 -1.01 -14.17 6.85
C ARG A 202 -2.28 -13.72 7.58
N LEU A 203 -2.30 -12.52 8.14
CA LEU A 203 -3.42 -11.95 8.89
C LEU A 203 -4.80 -12.09 8.16
N PRO A 204 -4.91 -11.84 6.84
CA PRO A 204 -6.17 -11.95 6.12
C PRO A 204 -6.66 -13.40 5.91
N LEU A 205 -5.77 -14.38 6.03
CA LEU A 205 -6.12 -15.81 5.94
C LEU A 205 -6.72 -16.30 7.25
N ASP A 206 -6.24 -15.78 8.38
CA ASP A 206 -6.71 -16.15 9.71
C ASP A 206 -8.05 -15.46 10.05
N SER A 207 -8.27 -14.23 9.56
CA SER A 207 -9.54 -13.49 9.75
C SER A 207 -10.72 -14.07 8.96
N GLN A 208 -10.45 -14.86 7.90
CA GLN A 208 -11.46 -15.56 7.10
C GLN A 208 -11.85 -16.94 7.67
N ALA A 209 -11.38 -17.30 8.86
CA ALA A 209 -11.87 -18.49 9.56
C ALA A 209 -13.42 -18.44 9.67
N PRO A 210 -14.14 -19.50 9.24
CA PRO A 210 -15.60 -19.48 9.27
C PRO A 210 -16.07 -19.26 10.71
N HIS A 211 -16.93 -18.26 10.92
CA HIS A 211 -17.68 -17.98 12.16
C HIS A 211 -17.18 -16.91 13.15
N VAL A 212 -16.22 -16.03 12.80
CA VAL A 212 -15.99 -14.82 13.61
C VAL A 212 -16.85 -13.68 13.07
N PRO A 213 -17.92 -13.26 13.76
CA PRO A 213 -18.72 -12.13 13.27
C PRO A 213 -17.86 -10.85 13.26
N PRO A 214 -18.04 -9.96 12.26
CA PRO A 214 -17.11 -8.87 11.97
C PRO A 214 -16.86 -7.95 13.17
N PHE A 215 -17.85 -7.77 14.05
CA PHE A 215 -17.70 -6.95 15.24
C PHE A 215 -16.73 -7.50 16.29
N ARG A 216 -16.27 -8.76 16.18
CA ARG A 216 -15.32 -9.41 17.10
C ARG A 216 -13.85 -9.31 16.62
N SER A 217 -13.62 -8.92 15.36
CA SER A 217 -12.27 -8.72 14.82
C SER A 217 -11.82 -7.25 14.81
N SER A 218 -12.77 -6.32 14.98
CA SER A 218 -12.55 -4.87 14.85
C SER A 218 -12.07 -4.17 16.13
N GLY A 219 -11.91 -4.91 17.24
CA GLY A 219 -11.35 -4.41 18.49
C GLY A 219 -12.38 -3.89 19.51
N PRO A 220 -11.92 -3.53 20.73
CA PRO A 220 -12.75 -3.47 21.95
C PRO A 220 -13.92 -2.47 21.88
N VAL A 221 -13.85 -1.51 20.96
CA VAL A 221 -14.84 -0.44 20.82
C VAL A 221 -16.11 -0.96 20.13
N PRO A 222 -16.07 -1.51 18.89
CA PRO A 222 -17.21 -2.20 18.29
C PRO A 222 -17.79 -3.33 19.16
N GLU A 223 -16.96 -4.17 19.77
CA GLU A 223 -17.44 -5.22 20.68
C GLU A 223 -18.19 -4.62 21.88
N GLY A 224 -17.63 -3.57 22.50
CA GLY A 224 -18.23 -2.88 23.62
C GLY A 224 -19.57 -2.22 23.28
N ALA A 225 -19.69 -1.63 22.09
CA ALA A 225 -20.94 -1.05 21.61
C ALA A 225 -22.04 -2.10 21.44
N VAL A 226 -21.72 -3.24 20.84
CA VAL A 226 -22.67 -4.37 20.70
C VAL A 226 -23.06 -4.92 22.08
N GLY A 227 -22.09 -5.11 22.97
CA GLY A 227 -22.34 -5.53 24.35
C GLY A 227 -23.27 -4.57 25.10
N TYR A 228 -23.02 -3.26 24.97
CA TYR A 228 -23.85 -2.22 25.57
C TYR A 228 -25.28 -2.24 25.03
N LEU A 229 -25.46 -2.35 23.71
CA LEU A 229 -26.78 -2.46 23.08
C LEU A 229 -27.52 -3.73 23.52
N ALA A 230 -26.81 -4.85 23.66
CA ALA A 230 -27.39 -6.10 24.17
C ALA A 230 -27.88 -5.95 25.62
N VAL A 231 -27.12 -5.26 26.47
CA VAL A 231 -27.54 -4.96 27.85
C VAL A 231 -28.77 -4.05 27.86
N ILE A 232 -28.82 -3.00 27.04
CA ILE A 232 -30.00 -2.14 26.92
C ILE A 232 -31.23 -2.95 26.49
N ALA A 233 -31.07 -3.82 25.48
CA ALA A 233 -32.16 -4.66 25.00
C ALA A 233 -32.67 -5.61 26.09
N LEU A 234 -31.76 -6.22 26.86
CA LEU A 234 -32.09 -7.08 27.98
C LEU A 234 -32.85 -6.33 29.08
N VAL A 235 -32.39 -5.13 29.46
CA VAL A 235 -33.06 -4.30 30.48
C VAL A 235 -34.46 -3.88 30.01
N ALA A 236 -34.60 -3.47 28.74
CA ALA A 236 -35.90 -3.12 28.17
C ALA A 236 -36.86 -4.32 28.14
N PHE A 237 -36.36 -5.51 27.79
CA PHE A 237 -37.12 -6.75 27.82
C PHE A 237 -37.62 -7.07 29.23
N VAL A 238 -36.74 -7.06 30.24
CA VAL A 238 -37.10 -7.33 31.64
C VAL A 238 -38.12 -6.32 32.15
N PHE A 239 -37.93 -5.03 31.89
CA PHE A 239 -38.87 -3.99 32.33
C PHE A 239 -40.25 -4.13 31.69
N THR A 240 -40.30 -4.49 30.41
CA THR A 240 -41.56 -4.70 29.68
C THR A 240 -42.33 -5.89 30.23
N PHE A 241 -41.66 -7.02 30.48
CA PHE A 241 -42.29 -8.22 31.05
C PHE A 241 -42.68 -8.03 32.53
N TRP A 242 -41.82 -7.41 33.34
CA TRP A 242 -42.15 -7.11 34.74
C TRP A 242 -43.38 -6.20 34.87
N ARG A 243 -43.52 -5.20 33.98
CA ARG A 243 -44.70 -4.33 33.93
C ARG A 243 -45.98 -5.06 33.52
N ILE A 244 -45.88 -6.10 32.70
CA ILE A 244 -47.04 -6.92 32.28
C ILE A 244 -47.51 -7.80 33.45
N ASP A 245 -46.58 -8.35 34.22
CA ASP A 245 -46.89 -9.29 35.32
C ASP A 245 -47.26 -8.61 36.64
N THR A 246 -47.00 -7.31 36.83
CA THR A 246 -47.51 -6.58 38.00
C THR A 246 -49.03 -6.37 37.89
N PRO A 247 -49.85 -6.98 38.77
CA PRO A 247 -51.30 -6.77 38.75
C PRO A 247 -51.62 -5.28 38.98
N ARG A 248 -52.60 -4.75 38.24
CA ARG A 248 -53.06 -3.38 38.44
C ARG A 248 -53.56 -3.21 39.89
N PRO A 249 -53.23 -2.11 40.59
CA PRO A 249 -53.65 -1.89 41.98
C PRO A 249 -55.17 -1.97 42.16
N GLU A 250 -55.93 -1.60 41.13
CA GLU A 250 -57.39 -1.69 41.07
C GLU A 250 -57.93 -3.12 41.26
N ARG A 251 -57.17 -4.14 40.86
CA ARG A 251 -57.53 -5.56 41.02
C ARG A 251 -57.38 -6.01 42.48
N GLU A 252 -56.37 -5.50 43.18
CA GLU A 252 -56.15 -5.82 44.59
C GLU A 252 -57.19 -5.15 45.50
N GLU A 253 -57.63 -3.93 45.15
CA GLU A 253 -58.73 -3.25 45.84
C GLU A 253 -60.08 -3.96 45.60
N ALA A 254 -60.33 -4.44 44.39
CA ALA A 254 -61.54 -5.21 44.08
C ALA A 254 -61.60 -6.56 44.83
N VAL A 255 -60.47 -7.28 44.93
CA VAL A 255 -60.39 -8.54 45.68
C VAL A 255 -60.57 -8.29 47.19
N ARG A 256 -59.96 -7.25 47.75
CA ARG A 256 -60.15 -6.88 49.17
C ARG A 256 -61.60 -6.52 49.50
N ARG A 257 -62.31 -5.88 48.57
CA ARG A 257 -63.73 -5.54 48.75
C ARG A 257 -64.62 -6.80 48.77
N ASP A 258 -64.42 -7.74 47.85
CA ASP A 258 -65.20 -8.99 47.78
C ASP A 258 -64.93 -9.92 49.00
N GLU A 259 -63.69 -9.96 49.49
CA GLU A 259 -63.35 -10.71 50.71
C GLU A 259 -63.94 -10.07 51.98
N GLY A 260 -64.00 -8.74 52.04
CA GLY A 260 -64.67 -8.02 53.13
C GLY A 260 -66.18 -8.30 53.18
N GLU A 261 -66.84 -8.35 52.01
CA GLU A 261 -68.28 -8.58 51.89
C GLU A 261 -68.72 -10.03 52.18
N ARG A 262 -67.85 -11.04 52.04
CA ARG A 262 -68.17 -12.44 52.40
C ARG A 262 -68.04 -12.76 53.89
N SER A 263 -67.47 -11.85 54.68
CA SER A 263 -67.18 -12.06 56.11
C SER A 263 -68.24 -11.49 57.06
N THR A 264 -69.31 -10.92 56.52
CA THR A 264 -70.49 -10.39 57.25
C THR A 264 -71.74 -11.19 56.94
#